data_AF-A0A966D0T8-F1
#
_entry.id   AF-A0A966D0T8-F1
#
_cell.length_a   1.000
_cell.length_b   1.000
_cell.length_c   1.000
_cell.angle_alpha   90.00
_cell.angle_beta   90.00
_cell.angle_gamma   90.00
#
_symmetry.space_group_name_H-M   'P 1'
#
loop_
_entity.id
_entity.type
_entity.pdbx_description
1 polymer ?
#
loop_
_entity_poly.entity_id
_entity_poly.type
_entity_poly.pdbx_seq_one_letter_code
_entity_poly.pdbx_strand_id
1 'polypeptide(L)' 'MQPPLLVRKSSERKAEVLAEKIIRFLNKLGLFKWYKPMPTNLLAKAMIDSYKMTGNGVTTLKAPDIFMLGSNNNA' A
#
# COMPACT_ATOMS: atom_id res chain seq x y z
N MET A 1 -2.46 10.27 5.59
CA MET A 1 -2.73 8.96 4.94
C MET A 1 -2.77 7.88 5.99
N GLN A 2 -3.61 6.85 5.81
CA GLN A 2 -3.74 5.70 6.71
C GLN A 2 -3.48 4.38 5.96
N PRO A 3 -2.20 3.99 5.75
CA PRO A 3 -1.87 2.76 5.04
C PRO A 3 -2.06 1.51 5.91
N PRO A 4 -2.33 0.34 5.30
CA PRO A 4 -2.33 -0.96 5.98
C PRO A 4 -0.89 -1.48 6.15
N LEU A 5 -0.73 -2.77 6.48
CA LEU A 5 0.56 -3.43 6.66
C LEU A 5 1.54 -3.10 5.51
N LEU A 6 2.70 -2.53 5.87
CA LEU A 6 3.71 -2.12 4.90
C LEU A 6 4.70 -3.22 4.58
N VAL A 7 4.94 -3.44 3.30
CA VAL A 7 5.99 -4.34 2.79
C VAL A 7 7.23 -3.52 2.43
N ARG A 8 8.36 -3.87 3.05
CA ARG A 8 9.67 -3.25 2.84
C ARG A 8 10.58 -4.20 2.05
N LYS A 9 11.25 -3.66 1.03
CA LYS A 9 12.03 -4.44 0.04
C LYS A 9 13.32 -5.07 0.61
N SER A 10 13.76 -4.66 1.80
CA SER A 10 15.05 -5.06 2.41
C SER A 10 14.91 -5.59 3.84
N SER A 11 13.79 -6.20 4.21
CA SER A 11 13.66 -6.77 5.56
C SER A 11 14.42 -8.10 5.64
N GLU A 12 15.54 -8.13 6.37
CA GLU A 12 16.30 -9.36 6.69
C GLU A 12 15.55 -10.28 7.68
N ARG A 13 14.40 -9.83 8.18
CA ARG A 13 13.56 -10.58 9.10
C ARG A 13 12.77 -11.63 8.31
N LYS A 14 13.35 -12.83 8.20
CA LYS A 14 12.78 -13.99 7.49
C LYS A 14 11.31 -14.27 7.83
N ALA A 15 10.89 -14.01 9.07
CA ALA A 15 9.51 -14.16 9.52
C ALA A 15 8.53 -13.17 8.85
N GLU A 16 8.94 -11.90 8.64
CA GLU A 16 8.09 -10.89 7.99
C GLU A 16 7.89 -11.20 6.50
N VAL A 17 8.92 -11.70 5.82
CA VAL A 17 8.86 -12.14 4.41
C VAL A 17 7.95 -13.37 4.26
N LEU A 18 8.00 -14.31 5.21
CA LEU A 18 7.13 -15.48 5.20
C LEU A 18 5.66 -15.08 5.46
N ALA A 19 5.42 -14.22 6.46
CA ALA A 19 4.09 -13.71 6.76
C ALA A 19 3.50 -12.92 5.57
N GLU A 20 4.31 -12.12 4.88
CA GLU A 20 3.89 -11.43 3.65
C GLU A 20 3.41 -12.43 2.59
N LYS A 21 4.17 -13.50 2.33
CA LYS A 21 3.80 -14.53 1.35
C LYS A 21 2.51 -15.24 1.73
N ILE A 22 2.33 -15.59 3.01
CA ILE A 22 1.11 -16.23 3.52
C ILE A 22 -0.09 -15.29 3.35
N ILE A 23 0.05 -14.02 3.77
CA ILE A 23 -1.02 -13.03 3.65
C ILE A 23 -1.37 -12.79 2.17
N ARG A 24 -0.39 -12.73 1.26
CA ARG A 24 -0.65 -12.62 -0.18
C ARG A 24 -1.38 -13.84 -0.74
N PHE A 25 -1.03 -15.04 -0.28
CA PHE A 25 -1.70 -16.27 -0.68
C PHE A 25 -3.16 -16.29 -0.21
N LEU A 26 -3.42 -15.92 1.05
CA LEU A 26 -4.78 -15.81 1.59
C LEU A 26 -5.61 -14.74 0.85
N ASN A 27 -4.99 -13.60 0.53
CA ASN A 27 -5.62 -12.55 -0.28
C ASN A 27 -6.00 -13.05 -1.70
N LYS A 28 -5.17 -13.90 -2.31
CA LYS A 28 -5.49 -14.54 -3.61
C LYS A 28 -6.66 -15.51 -3.52
N LEU A 29 -6.80 -16.22 -2.40
CA LEU A 29 -7.96 -17.08 -2.10
C LEU A 29 -9.22 -16.28 -1.73
N GLY A 30 -9.11 -14.96 -1.61
CA GLY A 30 -10.23 -14.07 -1.30
C GLY A 30 -10.46 -13.82 0.19
N LEU A 31 -9.59 -14.36 1.06
CA LEU A 31 -9.59 -14.14 2.50
C LEU A 31 -8.76 -12.89 2.84
N PHE A 32 -9.18 -12.13 3.86
CA PHE A 32 -8.45 -10.95 4.37
C PHE A 32 -8.12 -9.86 3.33
N LYS A 33 -8.98 -9.67 2.30
CA LYS A 33 -8.85 -8.62 1.27
C LYS A 33 -8.61 -7.21 1.85
N TRP A 34 -9.13 -6.94 3.04
CA TRP A 34 -8.99 -5.68 3.77
C TRP A 34 -7.58 -5.45 4.35
N TYR A 35 -6.82 -6.50 4.61
CA TYR A 35 -5.44 -6.44 5.12
C TYR A 35 -4.41 -6.63 4.01
N LYS A 36 -4.75 -6.25 2.77
CA LYS A 36 -3.84 -6.34 1.63
C LYS A 36 -2.54 -5.60 1.94
N PRO A 37 -1.38 -6.28 1.92
CA PRO A 37 -0.10 -5.64 2.19
C PRO A 37 0.18 -4.55 1.15
N MET A 38 0.60 -3.38 1.61
CA MET A 38 0.92 -2.24 0.77
C MET A 38 2.44 -2.11 0.64
N PRO A 39 2.99 -2.17 -0.59
CA PRO A 39 4.42 -2.03 -0.75
C PRO A 39 4.84 -0.56 -0.62
N THR A 40 6.00 -0.34 0.01
CA THR A 40 6.44 1.01 0.40
C THR A 40 6.65 1.94 -0.81
N ASN A 41 7.05 1.39 -1.96
CA ASN A 41 7.19 2.14 -3.21
C ASN A 41 5.84 2.67 -3.75
N LEU A 42 4.78 1.87 -3.63
CA LEU A 42 3.43 2.26 -4.04
C LEU A 42 2.91 3.37 -3.13
N LEU A 43 3.12 3.24 -1.81
CA LEU A 43 2.77 4.28 -0.86
C LEU A 43 3.51 5.60 -1.17
N ALA A 44 4.82 5.54 -1.39
CA ALA A 44 5.63 6.73 -1.70
C ALA A 44 5.13 7.43 -2.98
N LYS A 45 4.79 6.66 -4.02
CA LYS A 45 4.21 7.20 -5.25
C LYS A 45 2.85 7.87 -5.00
N ALA A 46 1.96 7.19 -4.28
CA ALA A 46 0.65 7.74 -3.92
C ALA A 46 0.78 9.05 -3.11
N MET A 47 1.80 9.17 -2.26
CA MET A 47 2.09 10.41 -1.52
C MET A 47 2.45 11.56 -2.46
N ILE A 48 3.36 11.33 -3.41
CA ILE A 48 3.76 12.35 -4.41
C ILE A 48 2.56 12.79 -5.26
N ASP A 49 1.79 11.83 -5.76
CA ASP A 49 0.64 12.13 -6.62
C ASP A 49 -0.47 12.84 -5.83
N SER A 50 -0.72 12.43 -4.58
CA SER A 50 -1.67 13.14 -3.71
C SER A 50 -1.27 14.58 -3.45
N TYR A 51 0.02 14.87 -3.29
CA TYR A 51 0.52 16.22 -3.08
C TYR A 51 0.27 17.09 -4.32
N LYS A 52 0.48 16.55 -5.53
CA LYS A 52 0.21 17.27 -6.78
C LYS A 52 -1.28 17.56 -6.99
N MET A 53 -2.16 16.67 -6.53
CA MET A 53 -3.61 16.76 -6.75
C MET A 53 -4.35 17.52 -5.65
N THR A 54 -3.77 17.65 -4.45
CA THR A 54 -4.45 18.25 -3.29
C THR A 54 -4.12 19.73 -3.19
N GLY A 55 -5.16 20.58 -3.05
CA GLY A 55 -5.00 22.01 -2.77
C GLY A 55 -4.65 22.30 -1.31
N ASN A 56 -4.70 23.57 -0.90
CA ASN A 56 -4.46 23.97 0.48
C ASN A 56 -5.52 23.38 1.42
N GLY A 57 -5.09 22.62 2.43
CA GLY A 57 -5.98 21.98 3.41
C GLY A 57 -5.43 20.66 3.95
N VAL A 58 -6.24 19.96 4.77
CA VAL A 58 -5.90 18.64 5.31
C VAL A 58 -6.84 17.60 4.70
N THR A 59 -6.28 16.69 3.89
CA THR A 59 -7.03 15.58 3.28
C THR A 59 -6.55 14.24 3.84
N THR A 60 -7.48 13.41 4.31
CA THR A 60 -7.17 12.06 4.80
C THR A 60 -7.50 11.02 3.74
N LEU A 61 -6.48 10.35 3.20
CA LEU A 61 -6.62 9.23 2.26
C LEU A 61 -6.56 7.88 3.00
N LYS A 62 -7.55 7.01 2.73
CA LYS A 62 -7.63 5.66 3.29
C LYS A 62 -6.91 4.66 2.37
N ALA A 63 -6.71 3.43 2.84
CA ALA A 63 -6.01 2.39 2.10
C ALA A 63 -6.48 2.19 0.64
N PRO A 64 -7.80 2.17 0.31
CA PRO A 64 -8.26 2.06 -1.08
C PRO A 64 -7.82 3.22 -1.96
N ASP A 65 -7.90 4.46 -1.47
CA ASP A 65 -7.51 5.66 -2.20
C ASP A 65 -6.01 5.67 -2.50
N ILE A 66 -5.21 5.25 -1.52
CA ILE A 66 -3.75 5.11 -1.66
C ILE A 66 -3.42 4.06 -2.72
N PHE A 67 -4.12 2.92 -2.72
CA PHE A 67 -3.94 1.89 -3.75
C PHE A 67 -4.31 2.40 -5.16
N MET A 68 -5.39 3.17 -5.27
CA MET A 68 -5.82 3.77 -6.54
C MET A 68 -4.77 4.76 -7.07
N LEU A 69 -4.33 5.70 -6.24
CA LEU A 69 -3.34 6.71 -6.62
C LEU A 69 -1.99 6.09 -6.98
N GLY A 70 -1.47 5.19 -6.15
CA GLY A 70 -0.17 4.57 -6.39
C GLY A 70 -0.15 3.62 -7.61
N SER A 71 -1.30 3.05 -7.99
CA SER A 71 -1.42 2.15 -9.14
C SER A 71 -1.63 2.89 -10.47
N ASN A 72 -2.30 4.04 -10.46
CA ASN A 72 -2.60 4.82 -11.67
C ASN A 72 -1.41 5.71 -12.10
N ASN A 73 -0.39 5.12 -12.74
CA ASN A 73 0.35 5.80 -13.81
C ASN A 73 0.87 4.74 -14.79
N ASN A 74 0.11 4.52 -15.86
CA ASN A 74 0.67 4.21 -17.18
C ASN A 74 0.62 5.53 -17.95
N ALA A 75 1.73 6.25 -17.99
CA ALA A 75 2.04 7.33 -18.92
C ALA A 75 3.57 7.39 -19.02
#